data_AF-A0A5D3CW54-F1
#
_entry.id   AF-A0A5D3CW54-F1
#
_cell.length_a   1.000
_cell.length_b   1.000
_cell.length_c   1.000
_cell.angle_alpha   90.00
_cell.angle_beta   90.00
_cell.angle_gamma   90.00
#
_symmetry.space_group_name_H-M   'P 1'
#
loop_
_entity.id
_entity.type
_entity.pdbx_description
1 polymer ?
#
loop_
_entity_poly.entity_id
_entity_poly.type
_entity_poly.pdbx_seq_one_letter_code
_entity_poly.pdbx_strand_id
1 'polypeptide(L)'
;MVIEQEKPTNTPLKIDWGKVWARKDDDPIPDLLITTTTSKMDSDWEHSSREELLKLSDGELEDKIRRMTNLLKTSCYRLPDKGEKLRRCIELAEEERESRKLRRIEKVFFFFFVTVVRL
;
A
#
# COMPACT_ATOMS: atom_id res chain seq x y z
N MET A 1 42.79 -4.62 6.32
CA MET A 1 41.91 -5.18 7.36
C MET A 1 40.93 -6.11 6.67
N VAL A 2 41.10 -7.42 6.85
CA VAL A 2 40.21 -8.45 6.30
C VAL A 2 39.07 -8.61 7.29
N ILE A 3 37.83 -8.41 6.84
CA ILE A 3 36.64 -8.70 7.65
C ILE A 3 36.24 -10.12 7.29
N GLU A 4 36.63 -11.08 8.12
CA GLU A 4 36.22 -12.48 8.00
C GLU A 4 34.72 -12.56 8.32
N GLN A 5 33.93 -12.96 7.32
CA GLN A 5 32.52 -13.28 7.52
C GLN A 5 32.42 -14.71 8.06
N GLU A 6 32.07 -14.86 9.34
CA GLU A 6 31.74 -16.15 9.92
C GLU A 6 30.48 -16.74 9.26
N LYS A 7 30.56 -18.02 8.90
CA LYS A 7 29.48 -18.79 8.26
C LYS A 7 28.29 -18.98 9.22
N PRO A 8 27.03 -18.84 8.77
CA PRO A 8 25.87 -19.06 9.62
C PRO A 8 25.74 -20.55 9.95
N THR A 9 26.02 -20.92 11.20
CA THR A 9 25.64 -22.22 11.75
C THR A 9 24.14 -22.17 12.05
N ASN A 10 23.36 -23.14 11.53
CA ASN A 10 21.92 -23.29 11.78
C ASN A 10 21.66 -23.81 13.21
N THR A 11 22.24 -23.18 14.22
CA THR A 11 21.92 -23.44 15.62
C THR A 11 20.72 -22.59 16.01
N PRO A 12 19.72 -23.15 16.72
CA PRO A 12 18.61 -22.36 17.25
C PRO A 12 19.18 -21.25 18.14
N LEU A 13 18.85 -20.01 17.82
CA LEU A 13 19.25 -18.86 18.62
C LEU A 13 18.70 -19.03 20.04
N LYS A 14 19.57 -19.30 21.00
CA LYS A 14 19.20 -19.40 22.42
C LYS A 14 19.06 -17.98 22.97
N ILE A 15 17.92 -17.36 22.68
CA ILE A 15 17.58 -16.03 23.18
C ILE A 15 17.04 -16.16 24.60
N ASP A 16 17.73 -15.55 25.55
CA ASP A 16 17.27 -15.40 26.92
C ASP A 16 16.45 -14.11 27.05
N TRP A 17 15.12 -14.25 26.92
CA TRP A 17 14.18 -13.12 27.00
C TRP A 17 14.24 -12.38 28.33
N GLY A 18 14.58 -13.07 29.43
CA GLY A 18 14.74 -12.46 30.74
C GLY A 18 15.89 -11.46 30.77
N LYS A 19 16.98 -11.74 30.04
CA LYS A 19 18.10 -10.81 29.88
C LYS A 19 17.81 -9.68 28.91
N VAL A 20 17.03 -9.93 27.86
CA VAL A 20 16.62 -8.90 26.89
C VAL A 20 15.66 -7.89 27.54
N TRP A 21 14.84 -8.34 28.49
CA TRP A 21 13.81 -7.54 29.14
C TRP A 21 14.16 -7.20 30.60
N ALA A 22 15.41 -7.42 31.02
CA ALA A 22 15.95 -7.02 32.32
C ALA A 22 16.08 -5.50 32.38
N ARG A 23 14.93 -4.82 32.34
CA ARG A 23 14.80 -3.43 32.70
C ARG A 23 15.09 -3.33 34.19
N LYS A 24 15.92 -2.38 34.60
CA LYS A 24 16.07 -2.07 36.02
C LYS A 24 14.77 -1.39 36.44
N ASP A 25 14.18 -1.83 37.54
CA ASP A 25 12.91 -1.30 38.04
C ASP A 25 12.94 0.22 38.30
N ASP A 26 14.12 0.84 38.32
CA ASP A 26 14.37 2.27 38.51
C ASP A 26 14.24 3.12 37.23
N ASP A 27 14.09 2.54 36.05
CA ASP A 27 13.91 3.33 34.81
C ASP A 27 12.45 3.76 34.66
N PRO A 28 12.13 5.08 34.65
CA PRO A 28 10.74 5.54 34.55
C PRO A 28 10.08 4.99 33.28
N ILE A 29 8.89 4.42 33.42
CA ILE A 29 8.09 3.93 32.29
C ILE A 29 7.90 5.10 31.32
N PRO A 30 8.34 5.00 30.05
CA PRO A 30 8.14 6.10 29.11
C PRO A 30 6.64 6.37 28.94
N ASP A 31 6.25 7.63 29.10
CA ASP A 31 4.86 8.05 28.92
C ASP A 31 4.43 7.79 27.47
N LEU A 32 3.46 6.88 27.31
CA LEU A 32 2.83 6.58 26.04
C LEU A 32 1.88 7.71 25.68
N LEU A 33 2.35 8.67 24.88
CA LEU A 33 1.51 9.68 24.26
C LEU A 33 0.66 9.02 23.15
N ILE A 34 -0.61 8.74 23.44
CA ILE A 34 -1.58 8.29 22.44
C ILE A 34 -2.06 9.52 21.66
N THR A 35 -1.37 9.85 20.57
CA THR A 35 -1.89 10.82 19.60
C THR A 35 -3.09 10.17 18.92
N THR A 36 -4.29 10.66 19.20
CA THR A 36 -5.51 10.27 18.48
C THR A 36 -5.48 10.86 17.06
N THR A 37 -4.55 10.42 16.23
CA THR A 37 -4.71 10.56 14.78
C THR A 37 -5.60 9.40 14.37
N THR A 38 -6.74 9.72 13.76
CA THR A 38 -7.58 8.78 13.02
C THR A 38 -6.78 7.62 12.44
N SER A 39 -7.03 6.40 12.94
CA SER A 39 -6.57 5.09 12.46
C SER A 39 -5.51 5.12 11.35
N LYS A 40 -4.22 5.01 11.72
CA LYS A 40 -3.12 4.73 10.76
C LYS A 40 -3.27 3.37 10.04
N MET A 41 -4.13 2.48 10.54
CA MET A 41 -4.32 1.16 9.92
C MET A 41 -5.06 1.24 8.57
N ASP A 42 -5.96 2.22 8.41
CA ASP A 42 -6.68 2.38 7.14
C ASP A 42 -5.77 2.97 6.05
N SER A 43 -4.86 3.88 6.41
CA SER A 43 -3.89 4.45 5.47
C SER A 43 -2.92 3.43 4.90
N ASP A 44 -2.44 2.49 5.73
CA ASP A 44 -1.49 1.47 5.27
C ASP A 44 -2.13 0.52 4.24
N TRP A 45 -3.41 0.19 4.45
CA TRP A 45 -4.19 -0.60 3.50
C TRP A 45 -4.40 0.11 2.16
N GLU A 46 -4.73 1.41 2.19
CA GLU A 46 -4.91 2.21 0.97
C GLU A 46 -3.61 2.36 0.18
N HIS A 47 -2.50 2.59 0.88
CA HIS A 47 -1.18 2.69 0.26
C HIS A 47 -0.77 1.39 -0.43
N SER A 48 -0.93 0.25 0.25
CA SER A 48 -0.67 -1.07 -0.33
C SER A 48 -1.56 -1.35 -1.54
N SER A 49 -2.85 -1.04 -1.44
CA SER A 49 -3.81 -1.21 -2.53
C SER A 49 -3.43 -0.36 -3.75
N ARG A 50 -2.99 0.88 -3.54
CA ARG A 50 -2.52 1.77 -4.62
C ARG A 50 -1.28 1.21 -5.31
N GLU A 51 -0.33 0.66 -4.56
CA GLU A 51 0.87 0.04 -5.12
C GLU A 51 0.54 -1.17 -6.00
N GLU A 52 -0.44 -1.98 -5.60
CA GLU A 52 -0.91 -3.09 -6.42
C GLU A 52 -1.59 -2.61 -7.72
N LEU A 53 -2.40 -1.56 -7.65
CA LEU A 53 -3.09 -1.00 -8.82
C LEU A 53 -2.11 -0.47 -9.86
N LEU A 54 -0.98 0.12 -9.42
CA LEU A 54 0.08 0.60 -10.31
C LEU A 54 0.75 -0.53 -11.11
N LYS A 55 0.77 -1.76 -10.59
CA LYS A 55 1.40 -2.92 -11.24
C LYS A 55 0.52 -3.55 -12.33
N LEU A 56 -0.78 -3.25 -12.35
CA LEU A 56 -1.73 -3.83 -13.31
C LEU A 56 -1.64 -3.18 -14.69
N SER A 57 -1.81 -3.95 -15.75
CA SER A 57 -2.05 -3.39 -17.09
C SER A 57 -3.43 -2.71 -17.18
N ASP A 58 -3.64 -1.91 -18.23
CA ASP A 58 -4.91 -1.19 -18.42
C ASP A 58 -6.10 -2.14 -18.53
N GLY A 59 -5.94 -3.29 -19.21
CA GLY A 59 -6.99 -4.29 -19.33
C GLY A 59 -7.30 -4.98 -18.00
N GLU A 60 -6.28 -5.32 -17.22
CA GLU A 60 -6.45 -5.94 -15.91
C GLU A 60 -7.07 -4.98 -14.88
N LEU A 61 -6.74 -3.70 -14.96
CA LEU A 61 -7.33 -2.65 -14.13
C LEU A 61 -8.83 -2.53 -14.40
N GLU A 62 -9.24 -2.49 -15.67
CA GLU A 62 -10.65 -2.43 -16.07
C GLU A 62 -11.41 -3.71 -15.64
N ASP A 63 -10.82 -4.88 -15.83
CA ASP A 63 -11.39 -6.15 -15.39
C ASP A 63 -11.52 -6.22 -13.86
N LYS A 64 -10.58 -5.63 -13.11
CA LYS A 64 -10.66 -5.52 -11.65
C LYS A 64 -11.81 -4.60 -11.23
N ILE A 65 -11.95 -3.42 -11.83
CA ILE A 65 -13.07 -2.49 -11.59
C ILE A 65 -14.41 -3.18 -11.87
N ARG A 66 -14.54 -3.85 -13.02
CA ARG A 66 -15.76 -4.57 -13.41
C ARG A 66 -16.14 -5.65 -12.38
N ARG A 67 -15.18 -6.47 -11.95
CA ARG A 67 -15.41 -7.53 -10.96
C ARG A 67 -15.83 -6.96 -9.60
N MET A 68 -15.14 -5.94 -9.11
CA MET A 68 -15.48 -5.30 -7.83
C MET A 68 -16.87 -4.65 -7.87
N THR A 69 -17.22 -4.02 -9.00
CA THR A 69 -18.56 -3.42 -9.19
C THR A 69 -19.66 -4.48 -9.18
N ASN A 70 -19.44 -5.63 -9.82
CA ASN A 70 -20.39 -6.74 -9.81
C ASN A 70 -20.52 -7.35 -8.40
N LEU A 71 -19.41 -7.48 -7.68
CA LEU A 71 -19.40 -7.93 -6.29
C LEU A 71 -20.21 -6.96 -5.41
N LEU A 72 -20.01 -5.65 -5.58
CA LEU A 72 -20.76 -4.64 -4.83
C LEU A 72 -22.27 -4.75 -5.09
N LYS A 73 -22.71 -5.02 -6.31
CA LYS A 73 -24.14 -5.21 -6.62
C LYS A 73 -24.72 -6.47 -5.98
N THR A 74 -23.94 -7.54 -5.88
CA THR A 74 -24.44 -8.87 -5.53
C THR A 74 -24.29 -9.23 -4.05
N SER A 75 -23.27 -8.71 -3.37
CA SER A 75 -22.91 -9.12 -2.01
C SER A 75 -22.81 -7.99 -1.00
N CYS A 76 -22.95 -6.72 -1.40
CA CYS A 76 -22.82 -5.56 -0.50
C CYS A 76 -23.69 -5.66 0.76
N TYR A 77 -24.94 -6.11 0.62
CA TYR A 77 -25.89 -6.26 1.74
C TYR A 77 -25.53 -7.43 2.69
N ARG A 78 -24.62 -8.32 2.29
CA ARG A 78 -24.16 -9.45 3.11
C ARG A 78 -22.86 -9.13 3.86
N LEU A 79 -22.21 -8.02 3.52
CA LEU A 79 -20.96 -7.62 4.14
C LEU A 79 -21.22 -6.84 5.44
N PRO A 80 -20.39 -7.02 6.48
CA PRO A 80 -20.55 -6.35 7.78
C PRO A 80 -20.40 -4.83 7.67
N ASP A 81 -19.58 -4.36 6.72
CA ASP A 81 -19.33 -2.94 6.43
C ASP A 81 -20.28 -2.37 5.37
N LYS A 82 -21.32 -3.13 4.96
CA LYS A 82 -22.25 -2.75 3.88
C LYS A 82 -21.50 -2.34 2.59
N GLY A 83 -20.37 -3.00 2.32
CA GLY A 83 -19.55 -2.76 1.13
C GLY A 83 -18.81 -1.42 1.11
N GLU A 84 -18.67 -0.74 2.25
CA GLU A 84 -17.94 0.53 2.33
C GLU A 84 -16.48 0.40 1.88
N LYS A 85 -15.76 -0.64 2.34
CA LYS A 85 -14.38 -0.88 1.87
C LYS A 85 -14.34 -1.17 0.38
N LEU A 86 -15.30 -1.95 -0.11
CA LEU A 86 -15.37 -2.31 -1.52
C LEU A 86 -15.64 -1.08 -2.41
N ARG A 87 -16.47 -0.13 -1.96
CA ARG A 87 -16.65 1.16 -2.63
C ARG A 87 -15.34 1.94 -2.68
N ARG A 88 -14.62 2.01 -1.56
CA ARG A 88 -13.32 2.69 -1.49
C ARG A 88 -12.28 2.04 -2.41
N CYS A 89 -12.25 0.71 -2.51
CA CYS A 89 -11.40 0.00 -3.48
C CYS A 89 -11.72 0.40 -4.93
N ILE A 90 -13.01 0.50 -5.27
CA ILE A 90 -13.45 0.89 -6.62
C ILE A 90 -13.00 2.32 -6.90
N GLU A 91 -13.22 3.23 -5.97
CA GLU A 91 -12.82 4.64 -6.10
C GLU A 91 -11.30 4.78 -6.35
N LEU A 92 -10.46 4.09 -5.58
CA LEU A 92 -9.00 4.10 -5.80
C LEU A 92 -8.61 3.52 -7.16
N ALA A 93 -9.28 2.47 -7.63
CA ALA A 93 -9.01 1.88 -8.94
C ALA A 93 -9.45 2.82 -10.09
N GLU A 94 -10.56 3.55 -9.92
CA GLU A 94 -11.01 4.56 -10.88
C GLU A 94 -10.09 5.79 -10.89
N GLU A 95 -9.63 6.24 -9.73
CA GLU A 95 -8.64 7.33 -9.61
C GLU A 95 -7.36 7.01 -10.38
N GLU A 96 -6.84 5.79 -10.25
CA GLU A 96 -5.68 5.33 -11.02
C GLU A 96 -5.98 5.28 -12.53
N ARG A 97 -7.18 4.83 -12.93
CA ARG A 97 -7.60 4.83 -14.34
C ARG A 97 -7.61 6.25 -14.92
N GLU A 98 -8.17 7.22 -14.20
CA GLU A 98 -8.18 8.63 -14.63
C GLU A 98 -6.76 9.21 -14.65
N SER A 99 -5.93 8.87 -13.66
CA SER A 99 -4.51 9.25 -13.61
C SER A 99 -3.75 8.78 -14.85
N ARG A 100 -4.01 7.54 -15.32
CA ARG A 100 -3.42 7.00 -16.56
C ARG A 100 -3.91 7.73 -17.82
N LYS A 101 -5.15 8.23 -17.85
CA LYS A 101 -5.65 9.02 -18.98
C LYS A 101 -4.94 10.36 -19.08
N LEU A 102 -4.78 11.06 -17.95
CA LEU A 102 -4.06 12.34 -17.89
C LEU A 102 -2.60 12.19 -18.34
N ARG A 103 -1.88 11.18 -17.82
CA ARG A 103 -0.50 10.89 -18.23
C ARG A 103 -0.34 10.57 -19.72
N ARG A 104 -1.39 10.03 -20.36
CA ARG A 104 -1.39 9.79 -21.82
C ARG A 104 -1.54 11.09 -22.59
N ILE A 105 -2.43 11.97 -22.16
CA ILE A 105 -2.65 13.28 -22.80
C ILE A 105 -1.40 14.16 -22.70
N GLU A 106 -0.74 14.20 -21.53
CA GLU A 106 0.51 14.93 -21.35
C GLU A 106 1.63 14.43 -22.27
N LYS A 107 1.77 13.11 -22.43
CA LYS A 107 2.74 12.52 -23.35
C LYS A 107 2.44 12.85 -24.81
N VAL A 108 1.17 12.81 -25.21
CA VAL A 108 0.74 13.17 -26.57
C VAL A 108 0.99 14.64 -26.84
N PHE A 109 0.67 15.52 -25.88
CA PHE A 109 0.91 16.96 -25.99
C PHE A 109 2.40 17.29 -26.06
N PHE A 110 3.22 16.66 -25.22
CA PHE A 110 4.67 16.82 -25.25
C PHE A 110 5.27 16.32 -26.57
N PHE A 111 4.85 15.15 -27.05
CA PHE A 111 5.31 14.61 -28.33
C PHE A 111 4.92 15.52 -29.50
N PHE A 112 3.65 15.95 -29.56
CA PHE A 112 3.18 16.86 -30.59
C PHE A 112 3.95 18.20 -30.56
N PHE A 113 4.16 18.79 -29.38
CA PHE A 113 4.93 20.02 -29.24
C PHE A 113 6.38 19.84 -29.69
N VAL A 114 7.06 18.77 -29.26
CA VAL A 114 8.46 18.50 -29.65
C VAL A 114 8.59 18.21 -31.15
N THR A 115 7.63 17.55 -31.77
CA THR A 115 7.69 17.20 -33.21
C THR A 115 7.23 18.34 -34.11
N VAL A 116 6.25 19.14 -33.70
CA VAL A 116 5.66 20.21 -34.54
C VAL A 116 6.38 21.54 -34.38
N VAL A 117 6.94 21.86 -33.21
CA VAL A 117 7.68 23.12 -32.97
C VAL A 117 9.15 23.02 -33.43
N ARG A 118 9.59 21.84 -33.90
CA ARG A 118 10.94 21.62 -34.48
C ARG A 118 10.97 21.61 -36.03
N LEU A 119 9.90 22.05 -36.69
CA LEU A 119 9.87 22.30 -38.15
C LEU A 119 9.90 23.79 -38.46
#